data_AF-H0TUD7-F1
#
_entry.id   AF-H0TUD7-F1
#
_cell.length_a   1.000
_cell.length_b   1.000
_cell.length_c   1.000
_cell.angle_alpha   90.00
_cell.angle_beta   90.00
_cell.angle_gamma   90.00
#
_symmetry.space_group_name_H-M   'P 1'
#
loop_
_entity.id
_entity.type
_entity.pdbx_description
1 polymer ?
#
loop_
_entity_poly.entity_id
_entity_poly.type
_entity_poly.pdbx_seq_one_letter_code
_entity_poly.pdbx_strand_id
1 'polypeptide(L)'
;MQWQTPHQPDGAPAAAAPEPDLDKVEAAFVDGFIAAPDPTSFLRLARIPFEIVRDGAVMKLLRVEIDALTDVGSLTPHLGGGTFRYDPLPSNFISRRRRLRFVYFDGTGLTPLTYAELREIERQA
;
A
#
# COMPACT_ATOMS: atom_id res chain seq x y z
N MET A 1 18.16 0.77 42.15
CA MET A 1 18.00 0.27 40.78
C MET A 1 17.23 1.33 39.99
N GLN A 2 17.94 2.12 39.18
CA GLN A 2 17.38 3.21 38.37
C GLN A 2 17.06 2.62 36.99
N TRP A 3 15.79 2.44 36.67
CA TRP A 3 15.38 2.00 35.33
C TRP A 3 15.54 3.19 34.37
N GLN A 4 16.36 3.02 33.34
CA GLN A 4 16.44 3.96 32.23
C GLN A 4 15.21 3.80 31.34
N THR A 5 14.51 4.91 31.11
CA THR A 5 13.48 5.03 30.08
C THR A 5 14.16 5.03 28.71
N PRO A 6 13.84 4.10 27.79
CA PRO A 6 14.40 4.13 26.44
C PRO A 6 13.99 5.41 25.71
N HIS A 7 14.95 6.12 25.13
CA HIS A 7 14.68 7.26 24.23
C HIS A 7 14.00 6.74 22.96
N GLN A 8 12.79 7.25 22.68
CA GLN A 8 12.13 7.09 21.39
C GLN A 8 12.86 8.00 20.38
N PRO A 9 13.33 7.50 19.22
CA PRO A 9 13.99 8.36 18.24
C PRO A 9 12.98 9.37 17.69
N ASP A 10 13.33 10.65 17.81
CA ASP A 10 12.70 11.77 17.13
C ASP A 10 12.66 11.53 15.63
N GLY A 11 11.48 11.75 15.01
CA GLY A 11 11.37 11.91 13.56
C GLY A 11 10.65 10.82 12.78
N ALA A 12 9.78 10.00 13.39
CA ALA A 12 8.73 9.38 12.59
C ALA A 12 7.79 10.50 12.12
N PRO A 13 7.63 10.74 10.80
CA PRO A 13 6.59 11.66 10.33
C PRO A 13 5.29 11.17 10.96
N ALA A 14 4.59 12.07 11.66
CA ALA A 14 3.27 11.78 12.20
C ALA A 14 2.46 11.21 11.04
N ALA A 15 2.20 9.90 11.06
CA ALA A 15 1.39 9.25 10.05
C ALA A 15 0.09 10.06 10.04
N ALA A 16 -0.19 10.72 8.90
CA ALA A 16 -1.42 11.46 8.72
C ALA A 16 -2.55 10.56 9.24
N ALA A 17 -3.35 11.09 10.18
CA ALA A 17 -4.38 10.29 10.82
C ALA A 17 -5.17 9.58 9.72
N PRO A 18 -5.24 8.23 9.73
CA PRO A 18 -5.88 7.51 8.65
C PRO A 18 -7.30 8.04 8.53
N GLU A 19 -7.63 8.56 7.35
CA GLU A 19 -8.98 9.04 7.08
C GLU A 19 -9.94 7.89 7.43
N PRO A 20 -10.93 8.12 8.29
CA PRO A 20 -11.84 7.07 8.70
C PRO A 20 -12.47 6.48 7.43
N ASP A 21 -12.44 5.15 7.32
CA ASP A 21 -13.01 4.36 6.22
C ASP A 21 -12.24 4.29 4.89
N LEU A 22 -11.01 4.82 4.79
CA LEU A 22 -10.22 4.68 3.56
C LEU A 22 -10.06 3.21 3.12
N ASP A 23 -9.86 2.31 4.09
CA ASP A 23 -9.77 0.86 3.85
C ASP A 23 -11.05 0.29 3.21
N LYS A 24 -12.22 0.82 3.56
CA LYS A 24 -13.51 0.39 2.98
C LYS A 24 -13.65 0.89 1.54
N VAL A 25 -13.22 2.12 1.29
CA VAL A 25 -13.22 2.70 -0.07
C VAL A 25 -12.27 1.91 -0.97
N GLU A 26 -11.06 1.59 -0.49
CA GLU A 26 -10.12 0.75 -1.21
C GLU A 26 -10.73 -0.63 -1.49
N ALA A 27 -11.29 -1.30 -0.47
CA ALA A 27 -11.92 -2.61 -0.67
C ALA A 27 -13.03 -2.59 -1.73
N ALA A 28 -13.92 -1.59 -1.68
CA ALA A 28 -14.99 -1.41 -2.66
C ALA A 28 -14.46 -1.11 -4.07
N PHE A 29 -13.39 -0.30 -4.18
CA PHE A 29 -12.72 -0.05 -5.44
C PHE A 29 -12.17 -1.35 -6.03
N VAL A 30 -11.45 -2.15 -5.24
CA VAL A 30 -10.85 -3.39 -5.74
C VAL A 30 -11.93 -4.37 -6.20
N ASP A 31 -13.01 -4.53 -5.44
CA ASP A 31 -14.12 -5.41 -5.83
C ASP A 31 -14.81 -4.92 -7.11
N GLY A 32 -15.07 -3.62 -7.21
CA GLY A 32 -15.66 -3.01 -8.40
C GLY A 32 -14.77 -3.11 -9.63
N PHE A 33 -13.46 -2.86 -9.48
CA PHE A 33 -12.50 -2.90 -10.57
C PHE A 33 -12.33 -4.32 -11.13
N ILE A 34 -12.28 -5.34 -10.26
CA ILE A 34 -12.21 -6.75 -10.68
C ILE A 34 -13.49 -7.17 -11.43
N ALA A 35 -14.66 -6.71 -10.99
CA ALA A 35 -15.94 -7.05 -11.59
C ALA A 35 -16.27 -6.24 -12.87
N ALA A 36 -15.55 -5.15 -13.13
CA ALA A 36 -15.85 -4.23 -14.21
C ALA A 36 -15.62 -4.88 -15.60
N PRO A 37 -16.60 -4.83 -16.52
CA PRO A 37 -16.42 -5.36 -17.87
C PRO A 37 -15.46 -4.51 -18.72
N ASP A 38 -15.33 -3.21 -18.41
CA ASP A 38 -14.32 -2.32 -18.98
C ASP A 38 -13.55 -1.59 -17.86
N PRO A 39 -12.33 -2.05 -17.53
CA PRO A 39 -11.50 -1.44 -16.48
C PRO A 39 -11.21 0.04 -16.73
N THR A 40 -11.01 0.45 -17.99
CA THR A 40 -10.70 1.85 -18.30
C THR A 40 -11.88 2.78 -18.01
N SER A 41 -13.11 2.39 -18.39
CA SER A 41 -14.29 3.17 -18.04
C SER A 41 -14.56 3.18 -16.54
N PHE A 42 -14.28 2.09 -15.83
CA PHE A 42 -14.35 2.08 -14.36
C PHE A 42 -13.38 3.08 -13.74
N LEU A 43 -12.14 3.17 -14.21
CA LEU A 43 -11.17 4.16 -13.71
C LEU A 43 -11.66 5.60 -13.92
N ARG A 44 -12.28 5.87 -15.08
CA ARG A 44 -12.89 7.18 -15.35
C ARG A 44 -14.05 7.47 -14.39
N LEU A 45 -14.92 6.49 -14.15
CA LEU A 45 -16.03 6.59 -13.21
C LEU A 45 -15.53 6.84 -11.77
N ALA A 46 -14.50 6.12 -11.36
CA ALA A 46 -13.83 6.26 -10.07
C ALA A 46 -12.93 7.51 -9.97
N ARG A 47 -12.90 8.34 -11.02
CA ARG A 47 -12.08 9.56 -11.11
C ARG A 47 -10.60 9.34 -10.83
N ILE A 48 -10.06 8.20 -11.28
CA ILE A 48 -8.63 7.94 -11.26
C ILE A 48 -7.99 8.74 -12.40
N PRO A 49 -7.10 9.71 -12.12
CA PRO A 49 -6.45 10.50 -13.15
C PRO A 49 -5.48 9.65 -13.97
N PHE A 50 -5.56 9.73 -15.29
CA PHE A 50 -4.64 9.03 -16.19
C PHE A 50 -3.30 9.78 -16.35
N GLU A 51 -3.29 11.05 -15.98
CA GLU A 51 -2.13 11.93 -15.96
C GLU A 51 -2.18 12.77 -14.68
N ILE A 52 -1.07 12.85 -13.97
CA ILE A 52 -0.92 13.64 -12.76
C ILE A 52 0.34 14.50 -12.86
N VAL A 53 0.41 15.58 -12.09
CA VAL A 53 1.63 16.36 -11.91
C VAL A 53 2.12 16.15 -10.48
N ARG A 54 3.37 15.72 -10.33
CA ARG A 54 4.02 15.55 -9.02
C ARG A 54 5.45 16.07 -9.13
N ASP A 55 5.86 16.91 -8.18
CA ASP A 55 7.21 17.50 -8.14
C ASP A 55 7.61 18.19 -9.47
N GLY A 56 6.64 18.78 -10.17
CA GLY A 56 6.83 19.45 -11.46
C GLY A 56 6.96 18.51 -12.67
N ALA A 57 6.91 17.20 -12.48
CA ALA A 57 6.93 16.21 -13.54
C ALA A 57 5.51 15.69 -13.86
N VAL A 58 5.23 15.54 -15.15
CA VAL A 58 3.99 14.90 -15.64
C VAL A 58 4.19 13.39 -15.60
N MET A 59 3.29 12.68 -14.93
CA MET A 59 3.33 11.23 -14.83
C MET A 59 2.08 10.61 -15.44
N LYS A 60 2.23 9.50 -16.17
CA LYS A 60 1.13 8.82 -16.88
C LYS A 60 0.81 7.47 -16.26
N LEU A 61 -0.46 7.18 -16.03
CA LEU A 61 -0.92 5.90 -15.50
C LEU A 61 -0.68 4.80 -16.55
N LEU A 62 0.07 3.76 -16.18
CA LEU A 62 0.33 2.62 -17.04
C LEU A 62 -0.39 1.35 -16.59
N ARG A 63 -0.54 1.16 -15.27
CA ARG A 63 -1.06 -0.09 -14.71
C ARG A 63 -1.77 0.15 -13.38
N VAL A 64 -2.81 -0.65 -13.14
CA VAL A 64 -3.38 -0.87 -11.80
C VAL A 64 -2.93 -2.25 -11.33
N GLU A 65 -2.36 -2.32 -10.12
CA GLU A 65 -1.94 -3.57 -9.49
C GLU A 65 -2.83 -3.88 -8.30
N ILE A 66 -3.26 -5.13 -8.20
CA ILE A 66 -4.01 -5.66 -7.07
C ILE A 66 -3.30 -6.94 -6.65
N ASP A 67 -2.65 -6.91 -5.49
CA ASP A 67 -2.00 -8.08 -4.92
C ASP A 67 -2.84 -8.66 -3.79
N ALA A 68 -2.96 -9.99 -3.74
CA ALA A 68 -3.47 -10.72 -2.59
C ALA A 68 -2.29 -11.37 -1.85
N LEU A 69 -1.94 -10.81 -0.69
CA LEU A 69 -0.86 -11.32 0.15
C LEU A 69 -1.45 -12.10 1.32
N THR A 70 -0.88 -13.28 1.59
CA THR A 70 -1.24 -14.11 2.74
C THR A 70 0.03 -14.59 3.43
N ASP A 71 0.23 -14.16 4.68
CA ASP A 71 1.33 -14.65 5.51
C ASP A 71 0.92 -15.97 6.17
N VAL A 72 1.73 -17.01 5.97
CA VAL A 72 1.39 -18.40 6.39
C VAL A 72 2.35 -19.00 7.42
N GLY A 73 3.48 -18.35 7.70
CA GLY A 73 4.50 -18.88 8.61
C GLY A 73 5.51 -17.83 9.04
N SER A 74 6.23 -18.10 10.12
CA SER A 74 7.33 -17.27 10.61
C SER A 74 8.65 -18.04 10.58
N LEU A 75 9.75 -17.31 10.40
CA LEU A 75 11.11 -17.82 10.53
C LEU A 75 11.75 -17.21 11.78
N THR A 76 12.18 -18.06 12.71
CA THR A 76 12.91 -17.64 13.90
C THR A 76 14.35 -18.14 13.81
N PRO A 77 15.36 -17.24 13.89
CA PRO A 77 16.76 -17.66 13.87
C PRO A 77 17.15 -18.35 15.19
N HIS A 78 17.98 -19.39 15.11
CA HIS A 78 18.60 -19.96 16.30
C HIS A 78 19.80 -19.11 16.76
N LEU A 79 20.08 -19.14 18.07
CA LEU A 79 21.23 -18.47 18.66
C LEU A 79 22.53 -19.06 18.08
N GLY A 80 23.47 -18.22 17.66
CA GLY A 80 24.76 -18.66 17.10
C GLY A 80 24.84 -18.71 15.57
N GLY A 81 23.74 -18.45 14.86
CA GLY A 81 23.71 -18.28 13.41
C GLY A 81 23.80 -19.60 12.61
N GLY A 82 23.20 -19.62 11.43
CA GLY A 82 23.32 -20.72 10.47
C GLY A 82 22.13 -21.70 10.39
N THR A 83 21.14 -21.60 11.28
CA THR A 83 19.91 -22.40 11.19
C THR A 83 18.68 -21.58 11.59
N PHE A 84 17.52 -21.93 11.02
CA PHE A 84 16.22 -21.29 11.28
C PHE A 84 15.19 -22.34 11.69
N ARG A 85 14.24 -21.92 12.53
CA ARG A 85 13.03 -22.66 12.83
C ARG A 85 11.88 -22.05 12.02
N TYR A 86 11.18 -22.89 11.27
CA TYR A 86 9.93 -22.51 10.61
C TYR A 86 8.75 -22.91 11.50
N ASP A 87 7.87 -21.96 11.76
CA ASP A 87 6.62 -22.18 12.50
C ASP A 87 5.44 -21.73 11.62
N PRO A 88 4.54 -22.64 11.20
CA PRO A 88 3.31 -22.25 10.54
C PRO A 88 2.48 -21.32 11.43
N LEU A 89 1.90 -20.27 10.85
CA LEU A 89 1.04 -19.37 11.61
C LEU A 89 -0.29 -20.07 11.91
N PRO A 90 -0.79 -20.02 13.16
CA PRO A 90 -2.13 -20.50 13.48
C PRO A 90 -3.19 -19.69 12.71
N SER A 91 -4.33 -20.30 12.41
CA SER A 91 -5.34 -19.72 11.49
C SER A 91 -5.80 -18.30 11.84
N ASN A 92 -5.87 -17.97 13.14
CA ASN A 92 -6.26 -16.64 13.61
C ASN A 92 -5.16 -15.56 13.44
N PHE A 93 -3.95 -15.97 13.08
CA PHE A 93 -2.79 -15.13 12.82
C PHE A 93 -2.45 -15.05 11.32
N ILE A 94 -3.18 -15.77 10.46
CA ILE A 94 -3.06 -15.63 9.01
C ILE A 94 -3.58 -14.24 8.64
N SER A 95 -2.67 -13.35 8.26
CA SER A 95 -3.02 -12.04 7.75
C SER A 95 -3.29 -12.15 6.25
N ARG A 96 -4.51 -11.79 5.83
CA ARG A 96 -4.84 -11.59 4.41
C ARG A 96 -4.90 -10.10 4.13
N ARG A 97 -4.06 -9.64 3.23
CA ARG A 97 -4.00 -8.23 2.84
C ARG A 97 -4.16 -8.14 1.34
N ARG A 98 -5.09 -7.29 0.91
CA ARG A 98 -5.14 -6.84 -0.47
C ARG A 98 -4.38 -5.54 -0.54
N ARG A 99 -3.57 -5.36 -1.57
CA ARG A 99 -2.85 -4.12 -1.81
C ARG A 99 -3.21 -3.60 -3.18
N LEU A 100 -3.73 -2.38 -3.24
CA LEU A 100 -3.97 -1.64 -4.46
C LEU A 100 -2.82 -0.68 -4.75
N ARG A 101 -2.35 -0.64 -6.02
CA ARG A 101 -1.44 0.39 -6.49
C ARG A 101 -1.81 0.90 -7.88
N PHE A 102 -1.57 2.19 -8.10
CA PHE A 102 -1.63 2.84 -9.40
C PHE A 102 -0.19 3.14 -9.84
N VAL A 103 0.25 2.50 -10.91
CA VAL A 103 1.64 2.60 -11.38
C VAL A 103 1.72 3.66 -12.47
N TYR A 104 2.40 4.75 -12.14
CA TYR A 104 2.65 5.85 -13.04
C TYR A 104 4.06 5.78 -13.62
N PHE A 105 4.25 6.36 -14.81
CA PHE A 105 5.54 6.52 -15.47
C PHE A 105 5.85 7.99 -15.67
N ASP A 106 7.02 8.41 -15.23
CA ASP A 106 7.49 9.81 -15.27
C ASP A 106 8.42 10.11 -16.47
N GLY A 107 8.61 9.15 -17.38
CA GLY A 107 9.59 9.25 -18.46
C GLY A 107 10.89 8.49 -18.17
N THR A 108 11.16 8.13 -16.92
CA THR A 108 12.40 7.50 -16.46
C THR A 108 12.15 6.17 -15.75
N GLY A 109 11.13 6.11 -14.89
CA GLY A 109 10.86 4.97 -14.03
C GLY A 109 9.37 4.78 -13.73
N LEU A 110 9.08 3.61 -13.14
CA LEU A 110 7.75 3.27 -12.65
C LEU A 110 7.63 3.66 -11.18
N THR A 111 6.61 4.45 -10.87
CA THR A 111 6.31 4.91 -9.52
C THR A 111 4.96 4.36 -9.10
N PRO A 112 4.92 3.36 -8.21
CA PRO A 112 3.68 2.88 -7.62
C PRO A 112 3.13 3.87 -6.60
N LEU A 113 1.87 4.25 -6.72
CA LEU A 113 1.13 5.09 -5.77
C LEU A 113 -0.02 4.30 -5.14
N THR A 114 -0.25 4.52 -3.84
CA THR A 114 -1.44 4.05 -3.13
C THR A 114 -2.65 4.92 -3.45
N TYR A 115 -3.85 4.44 -3.10
CA TYR A 115 -5.08 5.23 -3.25
C TYR A 115 -5.05 6.52 -2.41
N ALA A 116 -4.46 6.47 -1.20
CA ALA A 116 -4.28 7.62 -0.33
C ALA A 116 -3.41 8.72 -0.98
N GLU A 117 -2.24 8.33 -1.49
CA GLU A 117 -1.30 9.25 -2.15
C GLU A 117 -1.93 9.91 -3.37
N LEU A 118 -2.70 9.15 -4.16
CA LEU A 118 -3.37 9.67 -5.33
C LEU A 118 -4.42 10.74 -4.98
N ARG A 119 -5.19 10.52 -3.91
CA ARG A 119 -6.15 11.50 -3.41
C ARG A 119 -5.49 12.77 -2.88
N GLU A 120 -4.32 12.64 -2.26
CA GLU A 120 -3.59 13.81 -1.79
C GLU A 120 -3.10 14.67 -2.96
N ILE A 121 -2.58 14.05 -4.03
CA ILE A 121 -2.16 14.75 -5.25
C ILE A 121 -3.34 15.49 -5.88
N GLU A 122 -4.49 14.83 -6.02
CA GLU A 122 -5.71 15.45 -6.57
C GLU A 122 -6.26 16.61 -5.71
N ARG A 123 -5.97 16.62 -4.41
CA ARG A 123 -6.38 17.73 -3.52
C ARG A 123 -5.48 18.96 -3.67
N GLN A 124 -4.24 18.75 -4.10
CA GLN A 124 -3.22 19.79 -4.24
C GLN A 124 -3.17 20.40 -5.66
N ALA A 125 -3.77 19.73 -6.64
CA ALA A 125 -3.92 20.18 -8.03
C ALA A 125 -5.07 21.18 -8.20
#